data_AF-A0A8J9TUX7-F1
#
_entry.id   AF-A0A8J9TUX7-F1
#
_cell.length_a   1.000
_cell.length_b   1.000
_cell.length_c   1.000
_cell.angle_alpha   90.00
_cell.angle_beta   90.00
_cell.angle_gamma   90.00
#
_symmetry.space_group_name_H-M   'P 1'
#
loop_
_entity.id
_entity.type
_entity.pdbx_description
1 polymer ?
#
loop_
_entity_poly.entity_id
_entity_poly.type
_entity_poly.pdbx_seq_one_letter_code
_entity_poly.pdbx_strand_id
1 'polypeptide(L)'
;LSRRWGIGLSTAQKTLRVTTQKGLRTAVHPLHRRYRTQQQQLRYSRLNSKFYSDTMFSSSVSVRGNTCGQIFVNDLNYSKFIPLKSKGDAGMALEELFQDIGVPTHMHTDGAKELTTGHWRKVCQSYGPVKQTMSEPLTPWQNRAESEIRELKKQVLCIMSHEGIPQRFWDYVAEYVSEIRSRTAHPLYDLKGRTPIEHVAGETPDITEWLEYRMYQPVWYLDPGDFPEEKKLLGRWLGPAHRVGQAFCCWIVPKSGRVIARSTVQPVSEDERGLDSFKTRLKDFDKSVQDFLNRGDTH
;
A
#
# COMPACT_ATOMS: atom_id res chain seq x y z
N LEU A 1 39.85 -9.29 4.47
CA LEU A 1 39.34 -9.11 3.09
C LEU A 1 40.46 -9.32 2.06
N SER A 2 41.55 -8.54 2.12
CA SER A 2 42.68 -8.63 1.18
C SER A 2 43.17 -10.06 0.89
N ARG A 3 43.59 -10.83 1.91
CA ARG A 3 44.01 -12.23 1.72
C ARG A 3 42.90 -13.18 1.25
N ARG A 4 41.64 -12.96 1.64
CA ARG A 4 40.52 -13.87 1.34
C ARG A 4 39.95 -13.64 -0.07
N TRP A 5 39.96 -12.40 -0.54
CA TRP A 5 39.37 -11.99 -1.82
C TRP A 5 40.45 -11.65 -2.87
N GLY A 6 41.74 -11.80 -2.54
CA GLY A 6 42.85 -11.55 -3.46
C GLY A 6 43.05 -10.09 -3.87
N ILE A 7 42.52 -9.13 -3.10
CA ILE A 7 42.58 -7.69 -3.44
C ILE A 7 43.63 -6.94 -2.62
N GLY A 8 44.13 -5.82 -3.15
CA GLY A 8 45.08 -4.94 -2.45
C GLY A 8 44.53 -4.41 -1.12
N LEU A 9 45.41 -4.11 -0.16
CA LEU A 9 45.04 -3.64 1.19
C LEU A 9 44.22 -2.34 1.15
N SER A 10 44.58 -1.40 0.29
CA SER A 10 43.87 -0.14 0.10
C SER A 10 42.44 -0.36 -0.43
N THR A 11 42.27 -1.22 -1.44
CA THR A 11 40.96 -1.60 -1.97
C THR A 11 40.13 -2.30 -0.91
N ALA A 12 40.72 -3.24 -0.16
CA ALA A 12 40.03 -3.91 0.95
C ALA A 12 39.53 -2.93 2.02
N GLN A 13 40.33 -1.92 2.36
CA GLN A 13 39.95 -0.89 3.32
C GLN A 13 38.80 -0.03 2.77
N LYS A 14 38.86 0.38 1.50
CA LYS A 14 37.77 1.10 0.83
C LYS A 14 36.49 0.27 0.81
N THR A 15 36.57 -1.01 0.43
CA THR A 15 35.43 -1.95 0.42
C THR A 15 34.79 -2.07 1.80
N LEU A 16 35.58 -2.23 2.86
CA LEU A 16 35.05 -2.31 4.23
C LEU A 16 34.36 -1.02 4.69
N ARG A 17 34.73 0.15 4.14
CA ARG A 17 34.05 1.43 4.43
C ARG A 17 32.72 1.59 3.71
N VAL A 18 32.56 0.97 2.53
CA VAL A 18 31.35 1.11 1.69
C VAL A 18 30.42 -0.11 1.75
N THR A 19 30.76 -1.11 2.56
CA THR A 19 29.96 -2.34 2.74
C THR A 19 29.54 -2.49 4.20
N THR A 20 28.46 -3.23 4.46
CA THR A 20 27.98 -3.49 5.83
C THR A 20 28.02 -4.97 6.17
N GLN A 21 28.28 -5.31 7.44
CA GLN A 21 28.32 -6.69 7.94
C GLN A 21 27.29 -6.89 9.06
N LYS A 22 26.01 -7.03 8.70
CA LYS A 22 24.90 -7.13 9.67
C LYS A 22 24.55 -8.57 10.07
N GLY A 23 24.91 -9.55 9.24
CA GLY A 23 24.61 -10.98 9.44
C GLY A 23 25.68 -11.74 10.23
N LEU A 24 26.21 -11.18 11.31
CA LEU A 24 27.25 -11.84 12.11
C LEU A 24 26.75 -13.21 12.60
N ARG A 25 27.49 -14.26 12.26
CA ARG A 25 27.30 -15.62 12.79
C ARG A 25 28.42 -15.90 13.77
N THR A 26 28.09 -16.07 15.04
CA THR A 26 29.08 -16.39 16.07
C THR A 26 29.36 -17.89 16.04
N ALA A 27 30.52 -18.29 15.52
CA ALA A 27 30.98 -19.67 15.54
C ALA A 27 31.82 -19.91 16.80
N VAL A 28 31.16 -20.02 17.96
CA VAL A 28 31.84 -20.11 19.28
C VAL A 28 32.18 -21.55 19.67
N HIS A 29 31.56 -22.55 19.04
CA HIS A 29 31.70 -23.97 19.42
C HIS A 29 31.80 -24.91 18.19
N PRO A 30 32.29 -26.15 18.37
CA PRO A 30 32.27 -27.16 17.32
C PRO A 30 30.86 -27.34 16.75
N LEU A 31 30.77 -27.68 15.48
CA LEU A 31 29.54 -27.58 14.68
C LEU A 31 28.56 -28.73 14.99
N HIS A 32 28.01 -28.76 16.21
CA HIS A 32 27.07 -29.77 16.69
C HIS A 32 25.59 -29.39 16.44
N ARG A 33 25.30 -28.13 16.12
CA ARG A 33 23.93 -27.65 15.87
C ARG A 33 23.91 -26.67 14.70
N ARG A 34 22.83 -26.71 13.90
CA ARG A 34 22.56 -25.69 12.87
C ARG A 34 22.45 -24.31 13.50
N TYR A 35 23.03 -23.29 12.85
CA TYR A 35 22.89 -21.90 13.27
C TYR A 35 21.42 -21.47 13.25
N ARG A 36 21.03 -20.63 14.22
CA ARG A 36 19.67 -20.09 14.32
C ARG A 36 19.36 -19.23 13.08
N THR A 37 18.28 -19.54 12.37
CA THR A 37 17.85 -18.86 11.13
C THR A 37 17.13 -17.53 11.38
N GLN A 38 17.48 -16.77 12.42
CA GLN A 38 16.88 -15.46 12.71
C GLN A 38 17.62 -14.33 11.98
N GLN A 39 17.67 -14.42 10.65
CA GLN A 39 18.26 -13.39 9.80
C GLN A 39 17.22 -12.84 8.83
N GLN A 40 15.99 -12.56 9.30
CA GLN A 40 14.96 -11.88 8.50
C GLN A 40 15.49 -10.55 7.94
N GLN A 41 16.33 -9.85 8.70
CA GLN A 41 17.05 -8.65 8.27
C GLN A 41 17.90 -8.78 6.99
N LEU A 42 18.28 -10.01 6.59
CA LEU A 42 19.06 -10.24 5.37
C LEU A 42 18.17 -10.57 4.15
N ARG A 43 16.87 -10.80 4.37
CA ARG A 43 15.92 -11.15 3.29
C ARG A 43 15.32 -9.93 2.60
N TYR A 44 15.28 -8.80 3.29
CA TYR A 44 14.62 -7.58 2.81
C TYR A 44 15.63 -6.47 2.56
N SER A 45 15.36 -5.66 1.54
CA SER A 45 16.12 -4.45 1.23
C SER A 45 16.15 -3.50 2.42
N ARG A 46 17.27 -2.81 2.63
CA ARG A 46 17.41 -1.82 3.71
C ARG A 46 17.30 -0.42 3.14
N LEU A 47 16.31 0.32 3.60
CA LEU A 47 16.06 1.69 3.15
C LEU A 47 16.81 2.67 4.05
N ASN A 48 17.68 3.49 3.48
CA ASN A 48 18.37 4.57 4.21
C ASN A 48 17.46 5.79 4.36
N SER A 49 16.27 5.57 4.93
CA SER A 49 15.27 6.61 5.14
C SER A 49 14.68 6.49 6.54
N LYS A 50 14.22 7.62 7.06
CA LYS A 50 13.29 7.69 8.19
C LYS A 50 11.87 7.60 7.65
N PHE A 51 11.04 6.85 8.36
CA PHE A 51 9.62 6.72 8.08
C PHE A 51 8.82 7.23 9.28
N TYR A 52 7.66 7.79 8.96
CA TYR A 52 6.68 8.38 9.84
C TYR A 52 5.40 7.56 9.70
N SER A 53 4.68 7.35 10.80
CA SER A 53 3.46 6.56 10.73
C SER A 53 2.43 7.03 11.73
N ASP A 54 1.16 6.92 11.33
CA ASP A 54 -0.01 7.27 12.12
C ASP A 54 -1.27 6.53 11.61
N THR A 55 -2.31 6.44 12.43
CA THR A 55 -3.57 5.76 12.12
C THR A 55 -4.61 6.76 11.62
N MET A 56 -5.06 6.60 10.38
CA MET A 56 -6.22 7.32 9.84
C MET A 56 -7.52 6.58 10.21
N PHE A 57 -8.44 7.28 10.87
CA PHE A 57 -9.79 6.78 11.17
C PHE A 57 -10.83 7.26 10.15
N SER A 58 -11.81 6.39 9.88
CA SER A 58 -13.03 6.67 9.12
C SER A 58 -14.25 6.59 10.03
N SER A 59 -15.27 7.43 9.76
CA SER A 59 -16.57 7.35 10.44
C SER A 59 -17.44 6.18 9.94
N SER A 60 -17.15 5.68 8.74
CA SER A 60 -17.95 4.67 8.05
C SER A 60 -17.13 3.40 7.90
N VAL A 61 -17.69 2.25 8.27
CA VAL A 61 -17.03 0.96 8.06
C VAL A 61 -17.01 0.64 6.56
N SER A 62 -15.85 0.25 6.04
CA SER A 62 -15.72 -0.08 4.63
C SER A 62 -16.45 -1.38 4.27
N VAL A 63 -16.61 -1.66 2.98
CA VAL A 63 -17.18 -2.93 2.50
C VAL A 63 -16.33 -4.14 2.91
N ARG A 64 -15.02 -3.94 3.13
CA ARG A 64 -14.07 -4.97 3.64
C ARG A 64 -14.08 -5.09 5.16
N GLY A 65 -14.91 -4.32 5.86
CA GLY A 65 -14.96 -4.27 7.32
C GLY A 65 -13.87 -3.41 7.97
N ASN A 66 -13.19 -2.54 7.20
CA ASN A 66 -12.13 -1.69 7.73
C ASN A 66 -12.71 -0.44 8.39
N THR A 67 -12.18 -0.09 9.56
CA THR A 67 -12.60 1.09 10.34
C THR A 67 -11.54 2.20 10.32
N CYS A 68 -10.30 1.83 10.02
CA CYS A 68 -9.16 2.71 9.99
C CYS A 68 -8.13 2.20 8.97
N GLY A 69 -7.00 2.87 8.85
CA GLY A 69 -5.84 2.35 8.15
C GLY A 69 -4.56 3.05 8.58
N GLN A 70 -3.45 2.35 8.47
CA GLN A 70 -2.13 2.87 8.82
C GLN A 70 -1.53 3.59 7.62
N ILE A 71 -1.05 4.81 7.82
CA ILE A 71 -0.26 5.51 6.83
C ILE A 71 1.23 5.38 7.14
N PHE A 72 2.05 5.25 6.10
CA PHE A 72 3.50 5.26 6.18
C PHE A 72 4.05 6.30 5.22
N VAL A 73 4.83 7.24 5.76
CA VAL A 73 5.33 8.40 5.03
C VAL A 73 6.83 8.53 5.22
N ASN A 74 7.58 8.96 4.22
CA ASN A 74 9.00 9.28 4.40
C ASN A 74 9.29 10.78 4.18
N ASP A 75 10.55 11.18 4.35
CA ASP A 75 10.97 12.56 4.15
C ASP A 75 10.86 13.05 2.69
N LEU A 76 10.70 12.11 1.74
CA LEU A 76 10.63 12.32 0.30
C LEU A 76 9.18 12.23 -0.25
N ASN A 77 8.17 12.42 0.62
CA ASN A 77 6.74 12.36 0.28
C ASN A 77 6.27 11.00 -0.29
N TYR A 78 7.01 9.92 -0.03
CA TYR A 78 6.45 8.58 -0.21
C TYR A 78 5.28 8.42 0.74
N SER A 79 4.20 7.81 0.27
CA SER A 79 3.00 7.52 1.04
C SER A 79 2.49 6.12 0.70
N LYS A 80 2.28 5.29 1.72
CA LYS A 80 1.56 4.02 1.60
C LYS A 80 0.47 3.98 2.64
N PHE A 81 -0.74 3.74 2.19
CA PHE A 81 -1.89 3.51 3.04
C PHE A 81 -2.21 2.02 3.07
N ILE A 82 -2.39 1.45 4.27
CA ILE A 82 -2.78 0.06 4.47
C ILE A 82 -4.05 0.04 5.33
N PRO A 83 -5.19 -0.42 4.80
CA PRO A 83 -6.46 -0.43 5.51
C PRO A 83 -6.48 -1.49 6.60
N LEU A 84 -7.17 -1.20 7.71
CA LEU A 84 -7.19 -2.01 8.93
C LEU A 84 -8.62 -2.18 9.49
N LYS A 85 -8.90 -3.37 10.01
CA LYS A 85 -10.13 -3.65 10.77
C LYS A 85 -10.09 -2.98 12.14
N SER A 86 -8.93 -3.00 12.79
CA SER A 86 -8.69 -2.36 14.09
C SER A 86 -7.33 -1.66 14.12
N LYS A 87 -7.22 -0.57 14.87
CA LYS A 87 -5.94 0.11 15.11
C LYS A 87 -4.88 -0.79 15.78
N GLY A 88 -5.32 -1.85 16.48
CA GLY A 88 -4.42 -2.84 17.07
C GLY A 88 -3.62 -3.64 16.05
N ASP A 89 -4.06 -3.64 14.78
CA ASP A 89 -3.46 -4.38 13.68
C ASP A 89 -2.31 -3.61 13.01
N ALA A 90 -1.95 -2.41 13.50
CA ALA A 90 -0.88 -1.58 12.95
C ALA A 90 0.46 -2.32 12.83
N GLY A 91 0.76 -3.26 13.73
CA GLY A 91 1.96 -4.10 13.64
C GLY A 91 1.98 -5.00 12.40
N MET A 92 0.81 -5.50 11.97
CA MET A 92 0.70 -6.30 10.74
C MET A 92 0.88 -5.43 9.50
N ALA A 93 0.32 -4.20 9.51
CA ALA A 93 0.56 -3.24 8.44
C ALA A 93 2.04 -2.84 8.32
N LEU A 94 2.76 -2.73 9.45
CA LEU A 94 4.21 -2.49 9.42
C LEU A 94 4.98 -3.67 8.78
N GLU A 95 4.59 -4.89 9.12
CA GLU A 95 5.20 -6.08 8.53
C GLU A 95 4.95 -6.15 7.02
N GLU A 96 3.74 -5.83 6.58
CA GLU A 96 3.38 -5.68 5.18
C GLU A 96 4.25 -4.64 4.46
N LEU A 97 4.42 -3.44 5.03
CA LEU A 97 5.31 -2.42 4.47
C LEU A 97 6.73 -2.95 4.30
N PHE A 98 7.26 -3.64 5.31
CA PHE A 98 8.63 -4.18 5.28
C PHE A 98 8.82 -5.25 4.21
N GLN A 99 7.78 -6.02 3.92
CA GLN A 99 7.79 -7.01 2.86
C GLN A 99 7.70 -6.36 1.48
N ASP A 100 6.85 -5.34 1.33
CA ASP A 100 6.59 -4.68 0.05
C ASP A 100 7.76 -3.80 -0.41
N ILE A 101 8.31 -2.94 0.46
CA ILE A 101 9.34 -1.94 0.09
C ILE A 101 10.69 -2.12 0.78
N GLY A 102 10.74 -2.96 1.83
CA GLY A 102 11.94 -3.15 2.64
C GLY A 102 11.94 -2.39 3.96
N VAL A 103 13.03 -2.55 4.71
CA VAL A 103 13.10 -2.17 6.12
C VAL A 103 13.84 -0.84 6.30
N PRO A 104 13.19 0.21 6.84
CA PRO A 104 13.81 1.51 7.08
C PRO A 104 14.83 1.50 8.20
N THR A 105 15.58 2.59 8.32
CA THR A 105 16.55 2.77 9.42
C THR A 105 15.88 3.25 10.70
N HIS A 106 14.86 4.11 10.57
CA HIS A 106 14.17 4.75 11.68
C HIS A 106 12.67 4.76 11.42
N MET A 107 11.90 4.50 12.48
CA MET A 107 10.45 4.70 12.53
C MET A 107 10.14 5.78 13.56
N HIS A 108 9.33 6.75 13.18
CA HIS A 108 8.84 7.83 14.01
C HIS A 108 7.32 7.78 14.06
N THR A 109 6.77 7.67 15.25
CA THR A 109 5.33 7.50 15.47
C THR A 109 4.85 8.46 16.54
N ASP A 110 3.55 8.51 16.73
CA ASP A 110 2.99 9.14 17.91
C ASP A 110 3.24 8.29 19.19
N GLY A 111 2.68 8.77 20.29
CA GLY A 111 2.70 8.15 21.61
C GLY A 111 1.95 6.81 21.73
N ALA A 112 1.25 6.36 20.69
CA ALA A 112 0.25 5.30 20.82
C ALA A 112 0.86 3.94 21.14
N LYS A 113 0.18 3.14 21.96
CA LYS A 113 0.70 1.85 22.44
C LYS A 113 0.84 0.84 21.30
N GLU A 114 -0.09 0.86 20.35
CA GLU A 114 -0.10 0.04 19.14
C GLU A 114 1.11 0.29 18.23
N LEU A 115 1.65 1.52 18.22
CA LEU A 115 2.79 1.93 17.39
C LEU A 115 4.14 1.86 18.11
N THR A 116 4.16 1.46 19.38
CA THR A 116 5.37 1.51 20.23
C THR A 116 5.65 0.22 20.99
N THR A 117 4.63 -0.63 21.17
CA THR A 117 4.70 -1.86 21.97
C THR A 117 4.18 -3.07 21.20
N GLY A 118 4.00 -4.20 21.89
CA GLY A 118 3.33 -5.37 21.34
C GLY A 118 3.96 -5.91 20.05
N HIS A 119 3.12 -6.11 19.04
CA HIS A 119 3.54 -6.69 17.76
C HIS A 119 4.44 -5.74 16.95
N TRP A 120 4.14 -4.43 16.94
CA TRP A 120 4.95 -3.42 16.25
C TRP A 120 6.41 -3.43 16.69
N ARG A 121 6.64 -3.42 18.01
CA ARG A 121 8.00 -3.51 18.57
C ARG A 121 8.70 -4.80 18.17
N LYS A 122 7.98 -5.93 18.16
CA LYS A 122 8.54 -7.22 17.74
C LYS A 122 8.97 -7.20 16.28
N VAL A 123 8.17 -6.63 15.37
CA VAL A 123 8.49 -6.48 13.95
C VAL A 123 9.73 -5.60 13.77
N CYS A 124 9.79 -4.44 14.44
CA CYS A 124 10.97 -3.56 14.42
C CYS A 124 12.26 -4.22 14.95
N GLN A 125 12.15 -5.24 15.81
CA GLN A 125 13.28 -5.98 16.34
C GLN A 125 13.67 -7.17 15.46
N SER A 126 12.69 -7.89 14.89
CA SER A 126 12.92 -9.13 14.13
C SER A 126 13.44 -8.87 12.71
N TYR A 127 12.94 -7.83 12.03
CA TYR A 127 13.37 -7.43 10.69
C TYR A 127 14.72 -6.67 10.68
N GLY A 128 15.38 -6.57 11.84
CA GLY A 128 16.65 -5.89 12.08
C GLY A 128 16.44 -4.59 12.84
N PRO A 129 17.40 -4.12 13.67
CA PRO A 129 17.16 -3.06 14.67
C PRO A 129 16.77 -1.74 13.99
N VAL A 130 15.46 -1.52 13.87
CA VAL A 130 14.88 -0.25 13.44
C VAL A 130 14.80 0.65 14.67
N LYS A 131 15.42 1.82 14.60
CA LYS A 131 15.35 2.77 15.71
C LYS A 131 13.95 3.36 15.77
N GLN A 132 13.29 3.22 16.91
CA GLN A 132 11.97 3.79 17.16
C GLN A 132 12.13 5.10 17.92
N THR A 133 11.44 6.13 17.44
CA THR A 133 11.36 7.45 18.07
C THR A 133 9.90 7.87 18.12
N MET A 134 9.57 8.74 19.05
CA MET A 134 8.19 9.17 19.28
C MET A 134 8.13 10.70 19.27
N SER A 135 7.03 11.27 18.82
CA SER A 135 6.75 12.70 18.99
C SER A 135 6.48 13.00 20.47
N GLU A 136 6.75 14.23 20.89
CA GLU A 136 6.36 14.67 22.23
C GLU A 136 4.82 14.68 22.34
N PRO A 137 4.26 14.39 23.53
CA PRO A 137 2.81 14.49 23.72
C PRO A 137 2.28 15.85 23.28
N LEU A 138 1.17 15.87 22.53
CA LEU A 138 0.50 17.09 22.04
C LEU A 138 1.32 17.94 21.05
N THR A 139 2.29 17.35 20.34
CA THR A 139 3.09 18.03 19.29
C THR A 139 2.87 17.46 17.88
N PRO A 140 1.64 17.56 17.34
CA PRO A 140 1.22 16.91 16.08
C PRO A 140 2.12 17.23 14.87
N TRP A 141 2.66 18.45 14.80
CA TRP A 141 3.54 18.90 13.72
C TRP A 141 4.89 18.17 13.65
N GLN A 142 5.30 17.44 14.70
CA GLN A 142 6.51 16.61 14.67
C GLN A 142 6.32 15.34 13.84
N ASN A 143 5.09 14.87 13.67
CA ASN A 143 4.77 13.68 12.90
C ASN A 143 4.27 14.03 11.50
N ARG A 144 5.14 13.86 10.48
CA ARG A 144 4.77 14.10 9.08
C ARG A 144 3.57 13.28 8.61
N ALA A 145 3.34 12.11 9.21
CA ALA A 145 2.21 11.25 8.88
C ALA A 145 0.87 11.97 9.10
N GLU A 146 0.74 12.82 10.12
CA GLU A 146 -0.50 13.55 10.37
C GLU A 146 -0.84 14.54 9.24
N SER A 147 0.17 15.24 8.74
CA SER A 147 0.00 16.15 7.60
C SER A 147 -0.43 15.39 6.35
N GLU A 148 0.14 14.20 6.11
CA GLU A 148 -0.29 13.38 4.98
C GLU A 148 -1.68 12.79 5.17
N ILE A 149 -2.09 12.38 6.37
CA ILE A 149 -3.47 11.95 6.62
C ILE A 149 -4.45 13.06 6.25
N ARG A 150 -4.12 14.31 6.57
CA ARG A 150 -4.95 15.47 6.23
C ARG A 150 -5.10 15.64 4.71
N GLU A 151 -4.01 15.57 3.96
CA GLU A 151 -4.05 15.73 2.50
C GLU A 151 -4.68 14.51 1.80
N LEU A 152 -4.39 13.30 2.28
CA LEU A 152 -5.02 12.06 1.83
C LEU A 152 -6.54 12.14 1.99
N LYS A 153 -7.05 12.53 3.18
CA LYS A 153 -8.49 12.68 3.42
C LYS A 153 -9.14 13.66 2.45
N LYS A 154 -8.53 14.83 2.22
CA LYS A 154 -9.06 15.82 1.27
C LYS A 154 -9.16 15.24 -0.15
N GLN A 155 -8.11 14.57 -0.61
CA GLN A 155 -8.07 14.01 -1.97
C GLN A 155 -9.04 12.83 -2.13
N VAL A 156 -9.14 11.94 -1.13
CA VAL A 156 -10.11 10.85 -1.09
C VAL A 156 -11.53 11.41 -1.18
N LEU A 157 -11.88 12.39 -0.33
CA LEU A 157 -13.21 13.02 -0.35
C LEU A 157 -13.52 13.70 -1.69
N CYS A 158 -12.53 14.37 -2.29
CA CYS A 158 -12.67 15.00 -3.60
C CYS A 158 -13.00 13.98 -4.70
N ILE A 159 -12.24 12.89 -4.79
CA ILE A 159 -12.47 11.83 -5.78
C ILE A 159 -13.81 11.15 -5.55
N MET A 160 -14.14 10.82 -4.30
CA MET A 160 -15.42 10.19 -3.98
C MET A 160 -16.61 11.06 -4.35
N SER A 161 -16.52 12.37 -4.11
CA SER A 161 -17.56 13.33 -4.49
C SER A 161 -17.69 13.47 -6.00
N HIS A 162 -16.56 13.61 -6.71
CA HIS A 162 -16.53 13.80 -8.16
C HIS A 162 -17.08 12.58 -8.93
N GLU A 163 -16.68 11.37 -8.53
CA GLU A 163 -17.06 10.13 -9.21
C GLU A 163 -18.35 9.49 -8.65
N GLY A 164 -18.96 10.10 -7.63
CA GLY A 164 -20.17 9.56 -6.99
C GLY A 164 -19.95 8.24 -6.25
N ILE A 165 -18.78 8.05 -5.65
CA ILE A 165 -18.39 6.80 -4.98
C ILE A 165 -19.08 6.68 -3.62
N PRO A 166 -19.79 5.57 -3.34
CA PRO A 166 -20.35 5.33 -2.01
C PRO A 166 -19.30 5.34 -0.90
N GLN A 167 -19.65 5.89 0.26
CA GLN A 167 -18.74 6.05 1.40
C GLN A 167 -18.09 4.74 1.87
N ARG A 168 -18.76 3.59 1.69
CA ARG A 168 -18.23 2.27 2.10
C ARG A 168 -17.03 1.80 1.28
N PHE A 169 -16.69 2.46 0.17
CA PHE A 169 -15.47 2.15 -0.61
C PHE A 169 -14.29 3.08 -0.28
N TRP A 170 -14.37 3.86 0.80
CA TRP A 170 -13.33 4.84 1.18
C TRP A 170 -11.92 4.25 1.26
N ASP A 171 -11.80 2.98 1.66
CA ASP A 171 -10.52 2.30 1.87
C ASP A 171 -9.82 1.97 0.55
N TYR A 172 -10.57 1.52 -0.47
CA TYR A 172 -10.03 1.36 -1.84
C TYR A 172 -9.56 2.70 -2.42
N VAL A 173 -10.34 3.76 -2.21
CA VAL A 173 -9.97 5.09 -2.70
C VAL A 173 -8.72 5.60 -1.99
N ALA A 174 -8.61 5.39 -0.66
CA ALA A 174 -7.42 5.79 0.10
C ALA A 174 -6.15 5.03 -0.34
N GLU A 175 -6.25 3.72 -0.58
CA GLU A 175 -5.14 2.93 -1.16
C GLU A 175 -4.71 3.51 -2.51
N TYR A 176 -5.64 3.66 -3.45
CA TYR A 176 -5.39 4.20 -4.79
C TYR A 176 -4.75 5.59 -4.75
N VAL A 177 -5.26 6.49 -3.91
CA VAL A 177 -4.70 7.84 -3.78
C VAL A 177 -3.28 7.79 -3.23
N SER A 178 -3.01 6.98 -2.20
CA SER A 178 -1.66 6.85 -1.65
C SER A 178 -0.66 6.34 -2.71
N GLU A 179 -1.08 5.39 -3.54
CA GLU A 179 -0.26 4.82 -4.60
C GLU A 179 0.02 5.80 -5.73
N ILE A 180 -0.97 6.60 -6.13
CA ILE A 180 -0.79 7.67 -7.10
C ILE A 180 0.13 8.75 -6.55
N ARG A 181 -0.06 9.18 -5.30
CA ARG A 181 0.81 10.20 -4.67
C ARG A 181 2.27 9.77 -4.68
N SER A 182 2.54 8.50 -4.37
CA SER A 182 3.90 7.95 -4.40
C SER A 182 4.50 7.80 -5.81
N ARG A 183 3.66 7.68 -6.83
CA ARG A 183 4.06 7.59 -8.25
C ARG A 183 4.04 8.94 -8.97
N THR A 184 3.63 10.01 -8.30
CA THR A 184 3.59 11.35 -8.86
C THR A 184 4.91 12.07 -8.60
N ALA A 185 5.46 12.73 -9.62
CA ALA A 185 6.65 13.57 -9.43
C ALA A 185 6.26 14.85 -8.67
N HIS A 186 6.86 15.06 -7.50
CA HIS A 186 6.62 16.25 -6.68
C HIS A 186 7.73 17.29 -6.88
N PRO A 187 7.46 18.59 -6.72
CA PRO A 187 8.46 19.66 -6.81
C PRO A 187 9.37 19.74 -5.57
N LEU A 188 9.76 18.59 -5.01
CA LEU A 188 10.69 18.51 -3.89
C LEU A 188 12.13 18.42 -4.45
N TYR A 189 13.01 19.33 -4.03
CA TYR A 189 14.38 19.39 -4.51
C TYR A 189 15.13 18.05 -4.37
N ASP A 190 14.94 17.37 -3.23
CA ASP A 190 15.60 16.09 -2.93
C ASP A 190 15.16 14.95 -3.84
N LEU A 191 13.97 15.04 -4.45
CA LEU A 191 13.50 14.05 -5.43
C LEU A 191 14.20 14.17 -6.78
N LYS A 192 14.84 15.32 -7.08
CA LYS A 192 15.53 15.57 -8.36
C LYS A 192 14.65 15.29 -9.59
N GLY A 193 13.35 15.60 -9.50
CA GLY A 193 12.37 15.36 -10.57
C GLY A 193 11.94 13.89 -10.73
N ARG A 194 12.34 12.99 -9.83
CA ARG A 194 11.91 11.58 -9.81
C ARG A 194 10.73 11.39 -8.85
N THR A 195 10.12 10.20 -8.88
CA THR A 195 8.96 9.89 -8.03
C THR A 195 9.41 9.39 -6.65
N PRO A 196 8.61 9.60 -5.58
CA PRO A 196 8.94 9.07 -4.26
C PRO A 196 9.14 7.55 -4.21
N ILE A 197 8.30 6.79 -4.92
CA ILE A 197 8.42 5.32 -4.99
C ILE A 197 9.74 4.89 -5.59
N GLU A 198 10.25 5.60 -6.60
CA GLU A 198 11.54 5.26 -7.22
C GLU A 198 12.70 5.39 -6.25
N HIS A 199 12.71 6.45 -5.42
CA HIS A 199 13.75 6.62 -4.41
C HIS A 199 13.73 5.52 -3.34
N VAL A 200 12.54 4.97 -3.07
CA VAL A 200 12.35 3.88 -2.10
C VAL A 200 12.73 2.53 -2.71
N ALA A 201 12.20 2.20 -3.89
CA ALA A 201 12.41 0.92 -4.55
C ALA A 201 13.79 0.80 -5.20
N GLY A 202 14.39 1.92 -5.60
CA GLY A 202 15.66 1.95 -6.35
C GLY A 202 15.51 1.67 -7.84
N GLU A 203 14.28 1.56 -8.34
CA GLU A 203 13.95 1.30 -9.74
C GLU A 203 12.84 2.25 -10.24
N THR A 204 12.84 2.51 -11.55
CA THR A 204 11.81 3.37 -12.16
C THR A 204 10.46 2.65 -12.10
N PRO A 205 9.41 3.25 -11.52
CA PRO A 205 8.12 2.59 -11.39
C PRO A 205 7.45 2.42 -12.75
N ASP A 206 6.92 1.23 -12.99
CA ASP A 206 5.95 0.99 -14.06
C ASP A 206 4.57 1.50 -13.61
N ILE A 207 3.95 2.36 -14.43
CA ILE A 207 2.65 2.97 -14.15
C ILE A 207 1.52 2.39 -15.00
N THR A 208 1.76 1.33 -15.77
CA THR A 208 0.80 0.78 -16.74
C THR A 208 -0.57 0.49 -16.10
N GLU A 209 -0.61 -0.08 -14.90
CA GLU A 209 -1.86 -0.41 -14.18
C GLU A 209 -2.69 0.82 -13.75
N TRP A 210 -2.08 2.01 -13.67
CA TRP A 210 -2.75 3.25 -13.25
C TRP A 210 -3.14 4.16 -14.42
N LEU A 211 -2.75 3.82 -15.65
CA LEU A 211 -3.04 4.62 -16.85
C LEU A 211 -4.36 4.23 -17.54
N GLU A 212 -4.80 2.98 -17.39
CA GLU A 212 -5.90 2.42 -18.19
C GLU A 212 -7.29 2.84 -17.68
N TYR A 213 -7.46 2.96 -16.36
CA TYR A 213 -8.75 3.18 -15.73
C TYR A 213 -8.72 4.30 -14.70
N ARG A 214 -9.82 5.05 -14.61
CA ARG A 214 -10.07 5.98 -13.50
C ARG A 214 -10.79 5.26 -12.37
N MET A 215 -10.57 5.74 -11.14
CA MET A 215 -11.30 5.26 -9.97
C MET A 215 -12.82 5.32 -10.19
N TYR A 216 -13.52 4.22 -9.91
CA TYR A 216 -14.96 4.05 -10.04
C TYR A 216 -15.53 4.22 -11.46
N GLN A 217 -14.68 4.14 -12.49
CA GLN A 217 -15.11 4.14 -13.88
C GLN A 217 -15.97 2.89 -14.20
N PRO A 218 -17.04 3.02 -15.01
CA PRO A 218 -17.77 1.86 -15.50
C PRO A 218 -16.91 1.06 -16.49
N VAL A 219 -16.86 -0.25 -16.29
CA VAL A 219 -16.08 -1.20 -17.08
C VAL A 219 -16.90 -2.44 -17.40
N TRP A 220 -16.59 -3.07 -18.53
CA TRP A 220 -17.00 -4.43 -18.82
C TRP A 220 -15.98 -5.40 -18.23
N TYR A 221 -16.45 -6.46 -17.58
CA TYR A 221 -15.59 -7.55 -17.15
C TYR A 221 -16.20 -8.89 -17.59
N LEU A 222 -15.34 -9.89 -17.75
CA LEU A 222 -15.77 -11.25 -18.07
C LEU A 222 -15.87 -12.08 -16.79
N ASP A 223 -17.02 -12.73 -16.59
CA ASP A 223 -17.23 -13.70 -15.51
C ASP A 223 -17.56 -15.09 -16.08
N PRO A 224 -17.16 -16.18 -15.40
CA PRO A 224 -17.56 -17.51 -15.83
C PRO A 224 -19.07 -17.65 -15.59
N GLY A 225 -19.79 -17.98 -16.64
CA GLY A 225 -21.22 -18.31 -16.61
C GLY A 225 -21.51 -19.39 -17.64
N ASP A 226 -22.62 -20.09 -17.44
CA ASP A 226 -23.10 -21.12 -18.35
C ASP A 226 -24.07 -20.53 -19.37
N PHE A 227 -24.15 -21.12 -20.56
CA PHE A 227 -25.18 -20.74 -21.53
C PHE A 227 -26.57 -21.01 -20.90
N PRO A 228 -27.51 -20.05 -20.93
CA PRO A 228 -27.60 -18.85 -21.78
C PRO A 228 -27.20 -17.51 -21.13
N GLU A 229 -26.48 -17.52 -20.01
CA GLU A 229 -26.12 -16.31 -19.28
C GLU A 229 -25.09 -15.44 -20.04
N GLU A 230 -25.27 -14.11 -19.99
CA GLU A 230 -24.31 -13.16 -20.56
C GLU A 230 -23.04 -13.14 -19.69
N LYS A 231 -21.90 -13.56 -20.27
CA LYS A 231 -20.61 -13.57 -19.56
C LYS A 231 -19.98 -12.18 -19.43
N LYS A 232 -20.34 -11.26 -20.33
CA LYS A 232 -19.87 -9.87 -20.34
C LYS A 232 -20.76 -9.05 -19.41
N LEU A 233 -20.24 -8.68 -18.25
CA LEU A 233 -20.99 -8.03 -17.19
C LEU A 233 -20.46 -6.63 -16.91
N LEU A 234 -21.37 -5.75 -16.48
CA LEU A 234 -21.05 -4.38 -16.09
C LEU A 234 -20.52 -4.35 -14.65
N GLY A 235 -19.47 -3.58 -14.41
CA GLY A 235 -18.92 -3.33 -13.08
C GLY A 235 -18.30 -1.94 -12.94
N ARG A 236 -17.86 -1.61 -11.73
CA ARG A 236 -17.11 -0.39 -11.40
C ARG A 236 -15.70 -0.76 -10.97
N TRP A 237 -14.70 -0.14 -11.59
CA TRP A 237 -13.29 -0.39 -11.27
C TRP A 237 -12.87 0.30 -9.97
N LEU A 238 -12.15 -0.38 -9.08
CA LEU A 238 -11.75 0.13 -7.76
C LEU A 238 -10.24 0.26 -7.55
N GLY A 239 -9.42 -0.19 -8.50
CA GLY A 239 -7.97 -0.15 -8.36
C GLY A 239 -7.28 -1.45 -8.79
N PRO A 240 -5.94 -1.42 -8.89
CA PRO A 240 -5.15 -2.64 -9.08
C PRO A 240 -5.26 -3.59 -7.87
N ALA A 241 -5.17 -4.89 -8.14
CA ALA A 241 -5.23 -5.97 -7.15
C ALA A 241 -3.88 -6.70 -7.07
N HIS A 242 -2.86 -6.04 -6.51
CA HIS A 242 -1.45 -6.49 -6.46
C HIS A 242 -1.19 -7.91 -5.93
N ARG A 243 -2.14 -8.50 -5.17
CA ARG A 243 -1.96 -9.77 -4.46
C ARG A 243 -2.85 -10.91 -4.97
N VAL A 244 -3.58 -10.72 -6.06
CA VAL A 244 -4.56 -11.70 -6.54
C VAL A 244 -4.34 -12.04 -8.01
N GLY A 245 -4.12 -13.33 -8.31
CA GLY A 245 -4.12 -13.84 -9.67
C GLY A 245 -2.86 -13.49 -10.46
N GLN A 246 -3.05 -13.24 -11.76
CA GLN A 246 -1.99 -12.85 -12.71
C GLN A 246 -1.77 -11.33 -12.69
N ALA A 247 -0.73 -10.84 -13.37
CA ALA A 247 -0.50 -9.40 -13.57
C ALA A 247 -1.74 -8.69 -14.16
N PHE A 248 -1.92 -7.40 -13.86
CA PHE A 248 -3.07 -6.58 -14.28
C PHE A 248 -4.43 -6.99 -13.70
N CYS A 249 -4.44 -7.78 -12.62
CA CYS A 249 -5.67 -8.05 -11.91
C CYS A 249 -6.20 -6.76 -11.25
N CYS A 250 -7.51 -6.54 -11.35
CA CYS A 250 -8.17 -5.34 -10.86
C CYS A 250 -9.28 -5.70 -9.87
N TRP A 251 -9.52 -4.82 -8.90
CA TRP A 251 -10.72 -4.88 -8.07
C TRP A 251 -11.92 -4.29 -8.81
N ILE A 252 -13.03 -5.02 -8.84
CA ILE A 252 -14.26 -4.63 -9.52
C ILE A 252 -15.43 -4.82 -8.58
N VAL A 253 -16.33 -3.84 -8.54
CA VAL A 253 -17.66 -3.97 -7.93
C VAL A 253 -18.62 -4.42 -9.02
N PRO A 254 -19.17 -5.65 -8.95
CA PRO A 254 -20.23 -6.11 -9.82
C PRO A 254 -21.61 -5.69 -9.27
N LYS A 255 -22.69 -6.02 -9.98
CA LYS A 255 -24.07 -5.65 -9.59
C LYS A 255 -24.46 -6.20 -8.22
N SER A 256 -23.85 -7.30 -7.78
CA SER A 256 -24.08 -7.89 -6.46
C SER A 256 -23.51 -7.04 -5.31
N GLY A 257 -22.69 -6.03 -5.59
CA GLY A 257 -22.02 -5.18 -4.61
C GLY A 257 -20.82 -5.83 -3.91
N ARG A 258 -20.60 -7.13 -4.11
CA ARG A 258 -19.48 -7.89 -3.54
C ARG A 258 -18.24 -7.74 -4.42
N VAL A 259 -17.21 -7.07 -3.92
CA VAL A 259 -15.98 -6.81 -4.69
C VAL A 259 -15.30 -8.12 -5.09
N ILE A 260 -14.91 -8.21 -6.36
CA ILE A 260 -14.22 -9.36 -6.96
C ILE A 260 -12.92 -8.90 -7.64
N ALA A 261 -11.97 -9.82 -7.79
CA ALA A 261 -10.74 -9.58 -8.53
C ALA A 261 -10.84 -10.20 -9.94
N ARG A 262 -10.59 -9.44 -11.00
CA ARG A 262 -10.64 -9.91 -12.40
C ARG A 262 -9.53 -9.25 -13.23
N SER A 263 -8.96 -10.01 -14.16
CA SER A 263 -7.93 -9.52 -15.10
C SER A 263 -8.46 -9.22 -16.49
N THR A 264 -9.62 -9.79 -16.88
CA THR A 264 -10.25 -9.53 -18.18
C THR A 264 -11.26 -8.40 -18.04
N VAL A 265 -10.80 -7.18 -18.24
CA VAL A 265 -11.55 -5.93 -18.08
C VAL A 265 -11.40 -5.09 -19.33
N GLN A 266 -12.44 -4.36 -19.71
CA GLN A 266 -12.42 -3.41 -20.82
C GLN A 266 -13.17 -2.12 -20.44
N PRO A 267 -12.70 -0.96 -20.90
CA PRO A 267 -13.47 0.27 -20.76
C PRO A 267 -14.77 0.18 -21.57
N VAL A 268 -15.86 0.71 -21.03
CA VAL A 268 -17.06 0.98 -21.83
C VAL A 268 -16.73 2.06 -22.86
N SER A 269 -16.99 1.81 -24.14
CA SER A 269 -16.67 2.75 -25.23
C SER A 269 -17.47 4.05 -25.12
N GLU A 270 -16.96 5.14 -25.72
CA GLU A 270 -17.65 6.42 -25.69
C GLU A 270 -19.02 6.37 -26.38
N ASP A 271 -19.12 5.63 -27.49
CA ASP A 271 -20.37 5.40 -28.22
C ASP A 271 -21.40 4.70 -27.34
N GLU A 272 -21.00 3.63 -26.63
CA GLU A 272 -21.89 2.90 -25.70
C GLU A 272 -22.33 3.79 -24.54
N ARG A 273 -21.42 4.62 -23.99
CA ARG A 273 -21.76 5.58 -22.91
C ARG A 273 -22.79 6.62 -23.35
N GLY A 274 -22.80 6.97 -24.64
CA GLY A 274 -23.75 7.92 -25.22
C GLY A 274 -25.18 7.40 -25.28
N LEU A 275 -25.37 6.07 -25.36
CA LEU A 275 -26.68 5.44 -25.49
C LEU A 275 -27.54 5.59 -24.23
N ASP A 276 -28.78 6.02 -24.41
CA ASP A 276 -29.72 6.18 -23.29
C ASP A 276 -30.10 4.85 -22.62
N SER A 277 -30.08 3.75 -23.39
CA SER A 277 -30.24 2.39 -22.86
C SER A 277 -29.11 2.03 -21.89
N PHE A 278 -27.86 2.38 -22.23
CA PHE A 278 -26.71 2.16 -21.36
C PHE A 278 -26.77 3.04 -20.12
N LYS A 279 -27.10 4.33 -20.26
CA LYS A 279 -27.27 5.24 -19.10
C LYS A 279 -28.32 4.72 -18.12
N THR A 280 -29.42 4.16 -18.64
CA THR A 280 -30.47 3.53 -17.82
C THR A 280 -29.94 2.28 -17.12
N ARG A 281 -29.27 1.37 -17.86
CA ARG A 281 -28.62 0.17 -17.29
C ARG A 281 -27.62 0.53 -16.19
N LEU A 282 -26.83 1.59 -16.38
CA LEU A 282 -25.85 2.06 -15.41
C LEU A 282 -26.51 2.62 -14.14
N LYS A 283 -27.60 3.38 -14.26
CA LYS A 283 -28.36 3.87 -13.10
C LYS A 283 -28.95 2.73 -12.28
N ASP A 284 -29.53 1.72 -12.93
CA ASP A 284 -30.07 0.54 -12.26
C ASP A 284 -28.98 -0.29 -11.57
N PHE A 285 -27.81 -0.37 -12.21
CA PHE A 285 -26.62 -0.98 -11.64
C PHE A 285 -26.17 -0.24 -10.38
N ASP A 286 -25.98 1.07 -10.45
CA ASP A 286 -25.49 1.87 -9.31
C ASP A 286 -26.49 1.82 -8.13
N LYS A 287 -27.79 1.82 -8.43
CA LYS A 287 -28.84 1.62 -7.43
C LYS A 287 -28.72 0.25 -6.75
N SER A 288 -28.48 -0.82 -7.51
CA SER A 288 -28.32 -2.17 -6.97
C SER A 288 -27.11 -2.26 -6.02
N VAL A 289 -26.00 -1.62 -6.40
CA VAL A 289 -24.81 -1.53 -5.54
C VAL A 289 -25.11 -0.75 -4.26
N GLN A 290 -25.78 0.40 -4.37
CA GLN A 290 -26.15 1.20 -3.21
C GLN A 290 -27.10 0.45 -2.26
N ASP A 291 -28.06 -0.28 -2.79
CA ASP A 291 -28.99 -1.11 -2.01
C ASP A 291 -28.26 -2.21 -1.25
N PHE A 292 -27.27 -2.86 -1.86
CA PHE A 292 -26.40 -3.82 -1.19
C PHE A 292 -25.62 -3.17 -0.04
N LEU A 293 -25.01 -2.01 -0.28
CA LEU A 293 -24.23 -1.29 0.72
C LEU A 293 -25.10 -0.83 1.91
N ASN A 294 -26.35 -0.46 1.67
CA ASN A 294 -27.30 -0.03 2.71
C ASN A 294 -27.76 -1.18 3.62
N ARG A 295 -27.77 -2.43 3.14
CA ARG A 295 -28.12 -3.61 3.96
C ARG A 295 -27.11 -3.89 5.07
N GLY A 296 -25.93 -3.27 5.01
CA GLY A 296 -24.89 -3.48 6.01
C GLY A 296 -24.16 -4.81 5.86
N ASP A 297 -24.45 -5.61 4.82
CA ASP A 297 -23.75 -6.87 4.56
C ASP A 297 -22.25 -6.58 4.47
N THR A 298 -21.50 -7.09 5.44
CA THR A 298 -20.04 -7.13 5.48
C THR A 298 -19.61 -8.56 5.22
N HIS A 299 -18.57 -8.72 4.41
CA HIS A 299 -17.89 -10.01 4.27
C HIS A 299 -17.08 -10.39 5.51
#